data_AF-A0A6J4UPE7-F1
#
_entry.id   AF-A0A6J4UPE7-F1
#
_cell.length_a   1.000
_cell.length_b   1.000
_cell.length_c   1.000
_cell.angle_alpha   90.00
_cell.angle_beta   90.00
_cell.angle_gamma   90.00
#
_symmetry.space_group_name_H-M   'P 1'
#
loop_
_entity.id
_entity.type
_entity.pdbx_description
1 polymer ?
#
loop_
_entity_poly.entity_id
_entity_poly.type
_entity_poly.pdbx_seq_one_letter_code
_entity_poly.pdbx_strand_id
1 'polypeptide(L)'
;MVEPESVELLDMVWPETGLQTSARVPVRPKDALSEDDELELRLDFVTLSLSPLEFIQLASFLRLCVDGLLDHHPGLQRAVITAFDLRE
;
A
#
# COMPACT_ATOMS: atom_id res chain seq x y z
N MET A 1 -0.31 10.75 -22.65
CA MET A 1 -0.81 10.41 -21.31
C MET A 1 0.38 10.55 -20.39
N VAL A 2 0.37 11.51 -19.47
CA VAL A 2 1.42 11.65 -18.45
C VAL A 2 0.99 10.69 -17.35
N GLU A 3 1.73 9.60 -17.15
CA GLU A 3 1.53 8.75 -15.98
C GLU A 3 1.68 9.63 -14.73
N PRO A 4 0.70 9.64 -13.80
CA PRO A 4 0.85 10.38 -12.56
C PRO A 4 2.13 9.90 -11.85
N GLU A 5 2.94 10.84 -11.39
CA GLU A 5 4.16 10.53 -10.66
C GLU A 5 3.79 9.66 -9.45
N SER A 6 4.47 8.53 -9.26
CA SER A 6 4.18 7.55 -8.21
C SER A 6 5.44 7.18 -7.45
N VAL A 7 5.27 6.86 -6.17
CA VAL A 7 6.34 6.42 -5.28
C VAL A 7 6.18 4.93 -5.04
N GLU A 8 7.28 4.19 -5.14
CA GLU A 8 7.33 2.78 -4.76
C GLU A 8 7.36 2.66 -3.24
N LEU A 9 6.34 2.01 -2.68
CA LEU A 9 6.18 1.78 -1.26
C LEU A 9 6.83 0.46 -0.80
N LEU A 10 6.81 -0.52 -1.69
CA LEU A 10 7.24 -1.88 -1.42
C LEU A 10 7.69 -2.52 -2.72
N ASP A 11 8.79 -3.27 -2.67
CA ASP A 11 9.15 -4.27 -3.68
C ASP A 11 9.79 -5.47 -2.94
N MET A 12 9.14 -6.63 -3.02
CA MET A 12 9.59 -7.84 -2.35
C MET A 12 9.31 -9.10 -3.16
N VAL A 13 10.11 -10.13 -2.91
CA VAL A 13 9.87 -11.48 -3.39
C VAL A 13 9.62 -12.38 -2.20
N TRP A 14 8.48 -13.06 -2.20
CA TRP A 14 8.11 -13.99 -1.15
C TRP A 14 9.00 -15.24 -1.21
N PRO A 15 9.76 -15.58 -0.15
CA PRO A 15 10.73 -16.66 -0.21
C PRO A 15 10.08 -18.04 -0.37
N GLU A 16 8.85 -18.22 0.11
CA GLU A 16 8.14 -19.51 0.07
C GLU A 16 7.54 -19.82 -1.30
N THR A 17 7.10 -18.79 -2.03
CA THR A 17 6.34 -18.95 -3.28
C THR A 17 7.08 -18.41 -4.50
N GLY A 18 8.10 -17.57 -4.31
CA GLY A 18 8.76 -16.82 -5.38
C GLY A 18 7.90 -15.69 -5.95
N LEU A 19 6.73 -15.40 -5.35
CA LEU A 19 5.81 -14.38 -5.84
C LEU A 19 6.47 -13.00 -5.74
N GLN A 20 6.46 -12.21 -6.81
CA GLN A 20 6.86 -10.80 -6.73
C GLN A 20 5.67 -9.95 -6.28
N THR A 21 5.88 -9.10 -5.29
CA THR A 21 4.89 -8.16 -4.77
C THR A 21 5.49 -6.77 -4.72
N SER A 22 4.86 -5.83 -5.43
CA SER A 22 5.26 -4.43 -5.40
C SER A 22 4.05 -3.54 -5.17
N ALA A 23 4.23 -2.44 -4.43
CA ALA A 23 3.17 -1.47 -4.18
C ALA A 23 3.62 -0.06 -4.54
N ARG A 24 2.71 0.73 -5.11
CA ARG A 24 2.95 2.12 -5.50
C ARG A 24 1.81 3.01 -5.04
N VAL A 25 2.15 4.25 -4.71
CA VAL A 25 1.19 5.29 -4.33
C VAL A 25 1.38 6.52 -5.21
N PRO A 26 0.32 7.24 -5.57
CA PRO A 26 0.46 8.53 -6.24
C PRO A 26 1.25 9.51 -5.38
N VAL A 27 2.09 10.33 -6.02
CA VAL A 27 2.77 11.44 -5.36
C VAL A 27 1.70 12.46 -4.94
N ARG A 28 1.48 12.54 -3.63
CA ARG A 28 0.62 13.53 -3.00
C ARG A 28 1.42 14.35 -1.98
N PRO A 29 0.99 15.59 -1.69
CA PRO A 29 1.48 16.28 -0.50
C PRO A 29 1.29 15.40 0.75
N LYS A 30 2.13 15.62 1.75
CA LYS A 30 2.05 14.92 3.04
C LYS A 30 0.62 14.94 3.57
N ASP A 31 0.14 13.77 3.99
CA ASP A 31 -1.22 13.57 4.54
C ASP A 31 -2.38 14.02 3.62
N ALA A 32 -2.13 14.16 2.31
CA ALA A 32 -3.14 14.56 1.34
C ALA A 32 -3.65 13.41 0.45
N LEU A 33 -3.42 12.16 0.86
CA LEU A 33 -4.11 11.02 0.24
C LEU A 33 -5.56 10.99 0.69
N SER A 34 -6.48 10.93 -0.28
CA SER A 34 -7.91 10.75 -0.04
C SER A 34 -8.34 9.31 -0.33
N GLU A 35 -9.57 8.97 0.05
CA GLU A 35 -10.17 7.67 -0.28
C GLU A 35 -10.38 7.45 -1.78
N ASP A 36 -10.40 8.53 -2.57
CA ASP A 36 -10.52 8.48 -4.03
C ASP A 36 -9.17 8.25 -4.74
N ASP A 37 -8.06 8.30 -4.01
CA ASP A 37 -6.74 8.00 -4.57
C ASP A 37 -6.58 6.49 -4.75
N GLU A 38 -6.06 6.09 -5.91
CA GLU A 38 -5.77 4.69 -6.20
C GLU A 38 -4.31 4.36 -5.90
N LEU A 39 -4.08 3.40 -5.01
CA LEU A 39 -2.82 2.71 -4.80
C LEU A 39 -2.77 1.48 -5.70
N GLU A 40 -1.62 1.25 -6.31
CA GLU A 40 -1.39 0.07 -7.11
C GLU A 40 -0.69 -1.00 -6.26
N LEU A 41 -1.31 -2.16 -6.10
CA LEU A 41 -0.66 -3.36 -5.56
C LEU A 41 -0.54 -4.39 -6.67
N ARG A 42 0.70 -4.75 -7.00
CA ARG A 42 1.02 -5.77 -8.00
C ARG A 42 1.47 -7.05 -7.31
N LEU A 43 0.89 -8.16 -7.75
CA LEU A 43 1.17 -9.52 -7.30
C LEU A 43 1.40 -10.37 -8.57
N ASP A 44 2.64 -10.50 -9.04
CA ASP A 44 3.04 -11.16 -10.31
C ASP A 44 2.10 -10.93 -11.51
N PHE A 45 1.03 -11.74 -11.59
CA PHE A 45 0.04 -11.82 -12.66
C PHE A 45 -1.23 -10.97 -12.42
N VAL A 46 -1.38 -10.37 -11.24
CA VAL A 46 -2.52 -9.51 -10.87
C VAL A 46 -2.02 -8.12 -10.48
N THR A 47 -2.77 -7.10 -10.90
CA THR A 47 -2.61 -5.71 -10.45
C THR A 47 -3.94 -5.23 -9.90
N LEU A 48 -3.92 -4.71 -8.68
CA LEU A 48 -5.09 -4.21 -7.98
C LEU A 48 -4.96 -2.69 -7.83
N SER A 49 -5.99 -1.95 -8.23
CA SER A 49 -6.19 -0.56 -7.82
C SER A 49 -7.03 -0.57 -6.55
N LEU A 50 -6.50 0.00 -5.47
CA LEU A 50 -7.11 -0.02 -4.14
C LEU A 50 -7.14 1.40 -3.57
N SER A 51 -8.22 1.76 -2.87
CA SER A 51 -8.18 2.94 -2.00
C SER A 51 -7.13 2.76 -0.89
N PRO A 52 -6.70 3.83 -0.21
CA PRO A 52 -5.68 3.72 0.84
C PRO A 52 -6.12 2.79 1.99
N LEU A 53 -7.41 2.78 2.32
CA LEU A 53 -7.94 1.91 3.37
C LEU A 53 -7.98 0.44 2.94
N GLU A 54 -8.43 0.15 1.72
CA GLU A 54 -8.43 -1.21 1.18
C GLU A 54 -7.01 -1.76 1.08
N PHE A 55 -6.05 -0.93 0.65
CA PHE A 55 -4.64 -1.27 0.65
C PHE A 55 -4.15 -1.63 2.05
N ILE A 56 -4.42 -0.78 3.07
CA ILE A 56 -4.00 -1.04 4.46
C ILE A 56 -4.60 -2.36 4.99
N GLN A 57 -5.89 -2.61 4.72
CA GLN A 57 -6.56 -3.83 5.15
C GLN A 57 -5.99 -5.09 4.47
N LEU A 58 -5.70 -5.01 3.17
CA LEU A 58 -5.10 -6.10 2.41
C LEU A 58 -3.63 -6.32 2.82
N ALA A 59 -2.88 -5.25 3.05
CA ALA A 59 -1.52 -5.31 3.55
C ALA A 59 -1.46 -5.98 4.92
N SER A 60 -2.43 -5.69 5.82
CA SER A 60 -2.52 -6.41 7.09
C SER A 60 -2.88 -7.89 6.91
N PHE A 61 -3.59 -8.25 5.83
CA PHE A 61 -3.91 -9.64 5.50
C PHE A 61 -2.69 -10.42 5.03
N LEU A 62 -1.97 -9.81 4.09
CA LEU A 62 -0.78 -10.36 3.50
C LEU A 62 0.46 -10.15 4.39
N ARG A 63 0.33 -9.54 5.58
CA ARG A 63 1.45 -9.22 6.47
C ARG A 63 2.57 -8.44 5.74
N LEU A 64 2.17 -7.56 4.83
CA LEU A 64 3.09 -6.70 4.12
C LEU A 64 3.55 -5.57 5.05
N CYS A 65 4.81 -5.16 4.90
CA CYS A 65 5.31 -3.94 5.51
C CYS A 65 4.67 -2.72 4.82
N VAL A 66 4.18 -1.76 5.62
CA VAL A 66 3.56 -0.51 5.14
C VAL A 66 4.31 0.73 5.64
N ASP A 67 5.56 0.57 6.09
CA ASP A 67 6.36 1.65 6.65
C ASP A 67 6.55 2.78 5.62
N GLY A 68 6.80 2.42 4.36
CA GLY A 68 6.90 3.40 3.27
C GLY A 68 5.63 4.25 3.12
N LEU A 69 4.43 3.68 3.33
CA LEU A 69 3.19 4.46 3.27
C LEU A 69 3.13 5.50 4.40
N LEU A 70 3.57 5.12 5.60
CA LEU A 70 3.59 5.99 6.78
C LEU A 70 4.68 7.06 6.72
N ASP A 71 5.79 6.79 6.04
CA ASP A 71 6.85 7.78 5.81
C ASP A 71 6.34 8.97 4.98
N HIS A 72 5.47 8.71 4.01
CA HIS A 72 4.87 9.74 3.16
C HIS A 72 3.56 10.32 3.75
N HIS A 73 2.76 9.49 4.42
CA HIS A 73 1.42 9.84 4.92
C HIS A 73 1.20 9.36 6.36
N PRO A 74 1.90 9.95 7.36
CA PRO A 74 1.81 9.54 8.76
C PRO A 74 0.39 9.68 9.37
N GLY A 75 -0.48 10.50 8.78
CA GLY A 75 -1.89 10.62 9.18
C GLY A 75 -2.68 9.31 9.08
N LEU A 76 -2.21 8.35 8.27
CA LEU A 76 -2.82 7.02 8.13
C LEU A 76 -2.44 6.05 9.27
N GLN A 77 -1.57 6.45 10.21
CA GLN A 77 -1.09 5.60 11.29
C GLN A 77 -2.22 4.96 12.10
N ARG A 78 -3.30 5.70 12.38
CA ARG A 78 -4.44 5.15 13.14
C ARG A 78 -5.17 4.04 12.38
N ALA A 79 -5.33 4.20 11.06
CA ALA A 79 -5.95 3.20 10.20
C ALA A 79 -5.07 1.94 10.12
N VAL A 80 -3.75 2.11 9.98
CA VAL A 80 -2.79 1.00 10.02
C VAL A 80 -2.86 0.24 11.34
N ILE A 81 -2.75 0.94 12.48
CA ILE A 81 -2.84 0.29 13.80
C ILE A 81 -4.16 -0.48 13.91
N THR A 82 -5.28 0.14 13.56
CA THR A 82 -6.60 -0.51 13.67
C THR A 82 -6.67 -1.77 12.80
N ALA A 83 -6.18 -1.74 11.57
CA ALA A 83 -6.24 -2.87 10.65
C ALA A 83 -5.29 -4.03 11.02
N PHE A 84 -4.19 -3.75 11.72
CA PHE A 84 -3.24 -4.75 12.18
C PHE A 84 -3.59 -5.31 13.58
N ASP A 85 -4.21 -4.51 14.45
CA ASP A 85 -4.61 -4.87 15.82
C ASP A 85 -5.91 -5.70 15.87
N LEU A 86 -6.85 -5.48 14.92
CA LEU A 86 -8.11 -6.24 14.81
C LEU A 86 -7.95 -7.74 14.48
N ARG A 87 -6.72 -8.27 14.42
CA ARG A 87 -6.42 -9.66 14.02
C ARG A 87 -5.93 -10.54 15.17
N GLU A 88 -6.14 -10.13 16.43
CA GLU A 88 -6.01 -11.00 17.61
C GLU A 88 -7.15 -12.02 17.75
#